data_AF-A0A482VZN3-F1
#
_entry.id   AF-A0A482VZN3-F1
#
_cell.length_a   1.000
_cell.length_b   1.000
_cell.length_c   1.000
_cell.angle_alpha   90.00
_cell.angle_beta   90.00
_cell.angle_gamma   90.00
#
_symmetry.space_group_name_H-M   'P 1'
#
loop_
_entity.id
_entity.type
_entity.pdbx_description
1 polymer ?
#
loop_
_entity_poly.entity_id
_entity_poly.type
_entity_poly.pdbx_seq_one_letter_code
_entity_poly.pdbx_strand_id
1 'polypeptide(L)'
;YLTLWKYGGIYLDLDVVVIQSLEGLPPNYAGSESSRNVAAGVLSFSSEGTGHELAKLCLEDLRDNFRGSDWGYNGPGVITRLLRRICGVEEAKDMLTEECQGFKVYPTEAFYAIPWWNWTMYFDEGSTEDVLSRSRSSYVIHVWNKHSVHNKIPIGARAPYLLFAQKYCPKVFEECDEFF
;
A
#
# COMPACT_ATOMS: atom_id res chain seq x y z
N TYR A 1 9.13 6.39 6.64
CA TYR A 1 10.59 6.12 6.60
C TYR A 1 11.25 6.22 7.97
N LEU A 2 11.25 7.37 8.66
CA LEU A 2 11.98 7.53 9.94
C LEU A 2 11.65 6.47 10.99
N THR A 3 10.36 6.17 11.17
CA THR A 3 9.90 5.13 12.11
C THR A 3 10.46 3.75 11.73
N LEU A 4 10.42 3.39 10.45
CA LEU A 4 10.93 2.10 9.95
C LEU A 4 12.46 2.01 10.03
N TRP A 5 13.17 3.11 9.80
CA TRP A 5 14.61 3.13 10.06
C TRP A 5 14.91 2.91 11.54
N LYS A 6 14.18 3.59 12.44
CA LYS A 6 14.46 3.49 13.87
C LYS A 6 14.08 2.15 14.50
N TYR A 7 13.01 1.52 14.03
CA TYR A 7 12.42 0.36 14.70
C TYR A 7 12.25 -0.88 13.81
N GLY A 8 12.48 -0.76 12.50
CA GLY A 8 12.08 -1.78 11.53
C GLY A 8 10.57 -2.02 11.52
N GLY A 9 10.18 -3.20 11.05
CA GLY A 9 8.79 -3.66 11.05
C GLY A 9 8.04 -3.29 9.77
N ILE A 10 6.72 -3.24 9.88
CA ILE A 10 5.79 -2.99 8.77
C ILE A 10 5.05 -1.68 9.03
N TYR A 11 5.06 -0.81 8.03
CA TYR A 11 4.22 0.37 7.94
C TYR A 11 3.07 0.10 6.97
N LEU A 12 1.89 0.54 7.36
CA LEU A 12 0.68 0.57 6.55
C LEU A 12 0.10 1.97 6.60
N ASP A 13 -0.43 2.47 5.49
CA ASP A 13 -1.30 3.63 5.54
C ASP A 13 -2.55 3.33 6.40
N LEU A 14 -3.15 4.37 6.96
CA LEU A 14 -4.31 4.23 7.86
C LEU A 14 -5.62 3.96 7.13
N ASP A 15 -5.62 4.04 5.80
CA ASP A 15 -6.75 3.82 4.91
C ASP A 15 -6.65 2.47 4.18
N VAL A 16 -6.11 1.47 4.88
CA VAL A 16 -6.13 0.07 4.44
C VAL A 16 -6.98 -0.81 5.35
N VAL A 17 -7.55 -1.86 4.80
CA VAL A 17 -8.10 -2.98 5.57
C VAL A 17 -7.25 -4.21 5.30
N VAL A 18 -6.67 -4.79 6.35
CA VAL A 18 -5.89 -6.03 6.26
C VAL A 18 -6.85 -7.21 6.12
N ILE A 19 -6.74 -7.93 5.00
CA ILE A 19 -7.62 -9.06 4.66
C ILE A 19 -6.89 -10.42 4.69
N GLN A 20 -5.56 -10.41 4.74
CA GLN A 20 -4.71 -11.57 4.99
C GLN A 20 -3.50 -11.16 5.85
N SER A 21 -3.05 -12.05 6.75
CA SER A 21 -1.93 -11.77 7.65
C SER A 21 -0.63 -11.47 6.89
N LEU A 22 0.07 -10.43 7.33
CA LEU A 22 1.39 -10.02 6.83
C LEU A 22 2.55 -10.63 7.62
N GLU A 23 2.28 -11.31 8.76
CA GLU A 23 3.31 -11.80 9.69
C GLU A 23 4.25 -12.84 9.05
N GLY A 24 3.75 -13.61 8.09
CA GLY A 24 4.53 -14.62 7.38
C GLY A 24 5.42 -14.07 6.25
N LEU A 25 5.34 -12.77 5.96
CA LEU A 25 6.15 -12.17 4.90
C LEU A 25 7.57 -11.91 5.38
N PRO A 26 8.61 -12.33 4.62
CA PRO A 26 9.99 -11.97 4.95
C PRO A 26 10.12 -10.44 4.91
N PRO A 27 10.95 -9.80 5.76
CA PRO A 27 11.10 -8.35 5.79
C PRO A 27 11.71 -7.81 4.49
N ASN A 28 11.77 -6.47 4.36
CA ASN A 28 12.33 -5.76 3.20
C ASN A 28 11.45 -5.88 1.96
N TYR A 29 10.25 -5.32 2.03
CA TYR A 29 9.34 -5.34 0.89
C TYR A 29 8.50 -4.07 0.75
N ALA A 30 7.99 -3.88 -0.46
CA ALA A 30 6.97 -2.90 -0.79
C ALA A 30 6.09 -3.44 -1.92
N GLY A 31 5.01 -2.74 -2.24
CA GLY A 31 4.12 -3.07 -3.35
C GLY A 31 4.29 -2.15 -4.55
N SER A 32 4.29 -2.72 -5.74
CA SER A 32 4.12 -1.96 -6.98
C SER A 32 2.72 -1.32 -7.01
N GLU A 33 2.61 0.00 -7.18
CA GLU A 33 1.31 0.68 -7.34
C GLU A 33 0.81 0.58 -8.79
N SER A 34 1.75 0.62 -9.73
CA SER A 34 1.52 0.67 -11.17
C SER A 34 2.74 0.12 -11.90
N SER A 35 2.69 0.02 -13.23
CA SER A 35 3.86 -0.40 -14.01
C SER A 35 5.10 0.47 -13.77
N ARG A 36 4.95 1.72 -13.32
CA ARG A 36 6.03 2.70 -13.21
C ARG A 36 6.55 2.92 -11.80
N ASN A 37 5.69 2.77 -10.79
CA ASN A 37 5.98 3.25 -9.43
C ASN A 37 5.68 2.19 -8.38
N VAL A 38 6.47 2.23 -7.32
CA VAL A 38 6.24 1.52 -6.06
C VAL A 38 5.61 2.51 -5.08
N ALA A 39 4.53 2.10 -4.42
CA ALA A 39 3.84 2.96 -3.47
C ALA A 39 4.47 2.88 -2.07
N ALA A 40 4.25 3.93 -1.29
CA ALA A 40 4.71 4.04 0.09
C ALA A 40 3.63 3.69 1.13
N GLY A 41 2.50 3.09 0.70
CA GLY A 41 1.39 2.74 1.59
C GLY A 41 1.54 1.39 2.29
N VAL A 42 2.44 0.53 1.81
CA VAL A 42 2.86 -0.71 2.47
C VAL A 42 4.37 -0.83 2.33
N LEU A 43 5.08 -0.73 3.46
CA LEU A 43 6.53 -0.79 3.51
C LEU A 43 6.98 -1.68 4.65
N SER A 44 7.97 -2.53 4.40
CA SER A 44 8.61 -3.35 5.41
C SER A 44 10.11 -3.22 5.32
N PHE A 45 10.76 -3.00 6.47
CA PHE A 45 12.21 -3.01 6.59
C PHE A 45 12.61 -3.79 7.84
N SER A 46 13.63 -4.64 7.72
CA SER A 46 14.30 -5.21 8.89
C SER A 46 14.92 -4.09 9.73
N SER A 47 14.87 -4.21 11.06
CA SER A 47 15.53 -3.28 11.98
C SER A 47 17.06 -3.37 11.94
N GLU A 48 17.59 -4.44 11.35
CA GLU A 48 19.02 -4.73 11.24
C GLU A 48 19.45 -5.11 9.82
N GLY A 49 20.75 -5.07 9.56
CA GLY A 49 21.36 -5.51 8.30
C GLY A 49 20.93 -4.68 7.10
N THR A 50 20.77 -5.33 5.94
CA THR A 50 20.45 -4.66 4.67
C THR A 50 19.16 -3.84 4.76
N GLY A 51 18.14 -4.32 5.46
CA GLY A 51 16.88 -3.59 5.63
C GLY A 51 17.06 -2.23 6.30
N HIS A 52 17.85 -2.19 7.37
CA HIS A 52 18.13 -0.96 8.10
C HIS A 52 18.92 0.05 7.25
N GLU A 53 19.91 -0.42 6.47
CA GLU A 53 20.65 0.45 5.55
C GLU A 53 19.76 0.97 4.41
N LEU A 54 18.88 0.14 3.85
CA LEU A 54 17.92 0.59 2.83
C LEU A 54 16.93 1.63 3.40
N ALA A 55 16.46 1.46 4.63
CA ALA A 55 15.62 2.44 5.30
C ALA A 55 16.34 3.77 5.55
N LYS A 56 17.64 3.72 5.88
CA LYS A 56 18.51 4.90 6.00
C LYS A 56 18.69 5.60 4.65
N LEU A 57 18.89 4.85 3.57
CA LEU A 57 19.00 5.42 2.22
C LEU A 57 17.69 6.11 1.79
N CYS A 58 16.52 5.61 2.21
CA CYS A 58 15.26 6.35 2.02
C CYS A 58 15.25 7.68 2.77
N LEU A 59 15.80 7.74 3.99
CA LEU A 59 15.88 8.99 4.77
C LEU A 59 16.83 10.01 4.13
N GLU A 60 17.99 9.54 3.66
CA GLU A 60 18.96 10.37 2.95
C GLU A 60 18.38 10.90 1.64
N ASP A 61 17.71 10.04 0.86
CA ASP A 61 17.02 10.45 -0.36
C ASP A 61 15.93 11.50 -0.07
N LEU A 62 15.11 11.28 0.97
CA LEU A 62 14.09 12.25 1.38
C LEU A 62 14.71 13.58 1.81
N ARG A 63 15.83 13.58 2.56
CA ARG A 63 16.55 14.79 2.96
C ARG A 63 17.07 15.57 1.74
N ASP A 64 17.72 14.87 0.81
CA ASP A 64 18.44 15.48 -0.30
C ASP A 64 17.51 15.92 -1.43
N ASN A 65 16.36 15.26 -1.56
CA ASN A 65 15.41 15.47 -2.66
C ASN A 65 14.04 15.99 -2.17
N PHE A 66 13.95 16.53 -0.95
CA PHE A 66 12.65 17.00 -0.45
C PHE A 66 12.03 18.07 -1.38
N ARG A 67 10.74 17.90 -1.72
CA ARG A 67 9.94 18.87 -2.48
C ARG A 67 8.68 19.24 -1.73
N GLY A 68 8.67 20.41 -1.07
CA GLY A 68 7.54 20.83 -0.23
C GLY A 68 6.18 20.91 -0.93
N SER A 69 6.16 21.11 -2.25
CA SER A 69 4.93 21.18 -3.05
C SER A 69 4.50 19.85 -3.68
N ASP A 70 5.26 18.77 -3.51
CA ASP A 70 5.02 17.48 -4.17
C ASP A 70 5.09 16.33 -3.16
N TRP A 71 3.94 15.99 -2.59
CA TRP A 71 3.80 14.88 -1.66
C TRP A 71 4.22 13.53 -2.29
N GLY A 72 3.90 13.31 -3.57
CA GLY A 72 4.19 12.06 -4.26
C GLY A 72 5.70 11.85 -4.41
N TYR A 73 6.44 12.92 -4.62
CA TYR A 73 7.91 12.88 -4.71
C TYR A 73 8.59 12.51 -3.38
N ASN A 74 7.96 12.85 -2.25
CA ASN A 74 8.49 12.64 -0.90
C ASN A 74 8.04 11.31 -0.25
N GLY A 75 6.99 10.69 -0.76
CA GLY A 75 6.51 9.37 -0.33
C GLY A 75 6.87 8.30 -1.36
N PRO A 76 5.94 7.88 -2.24
CA PRO A 76 6.19 6.88 -3.29
C PRO A 76 7.45 7.12 -4.13
N GLY A 77 7.80 8.39 -4.39
CA GLY A 77 9.00 8.77 -5.11
C GLY A 77 10.29 8.31 -4.44
N VAL A 78 10.37 8.36 -3.10
CA VAL A 78 11.57 7.96 -2.34
C VAL A 78 11.84 6.48 -2.51
N ILE A 79 10.85 5.62 -2.25
CA ILE A 79 11.02 4.18 -2.39
C ILE A 79 11.22 3.77 -3.86
N THR A 80 10.54 4.44 -4.80
CA THR A 80 10.72 4.18 -6.24
C THR A 80 12.14 4.52 -6.69
N ARG A 81 12.71 5.68 -6.30
CA ARG A 81 14.09 6.05 -6.64
C ARG A 81 15.11 5.09 -6.05
N LEU A 82 14.93 4.70 -4.78
CA LEU A 82 15.79 3.70 -4.15
C LEU A 82 15.76 2.39 -4.94
N LEU A 83 14.57 1.90 -5.27
CA LEU A 83 14.41 0.62 -5.96
C LEU A 83 14.95 0.64 -7.38
N ARG A 84 14.76 1.73 -8.13
CA ARG A 84 15.41 1.88 -9.45
C ARG A 84 16.92 1.69 -9.37
N ARG A 85 17.54 2.28 -8.35
CA ARG A 85 18.98 2.18 -8.14
C ARG A 85 19.42 0.78 -7.74
N ILE A 86 18.75 0.12 -6.79
CA ILE A 86 19.21 -1.17 -6.26
C ILE A 86 18.78 -2.38 -7.12
N CYS A 87 17.71 -2.24 -7.91
CA CYS A 87 17.27 -3.24 -8.89
C CYS A 87 17.94 -3.07 -10.26
N GLY A 88 18.43 -1.86 -10.59
CA GLY A 88 19.05 -1.59 -11.90
C GLY A 88 18.06 -1.45 -13.06
N VAL A 89 16.78 -1.14 -12.77
CA VAL A 89 15.70 -0.99 -13.77
C VAL A 89 14.88 0.26 -13.50
N GLU A 90 14.25 0.84 -14.53
CA GLU A 90 13.49 2.09 -14.40
C GLU A 90 12.01 1.88 -14.02
N GLU A 91 11.38 0.79 -14.48
CA GLU A 91 9.95 0.56 -14.28
C GLU A 91 9.69 -0.45 -13.15
N ALA A 92 8.68 -0.18 -12.32
CA ALA A 92 8.31 -1.04 -11.20
C ALA A 92 7.85 -2.44 -11.63
N LYS A 93 7.28 -2.57 -12.83
CA LYS A 93 6.92 -3.88 -13.39
C LYS A 93 8.13 -4.80 -13.58
N ASP A 94 9.30 -4.21 -13.88
CA ASP A 94 10.53 -4.98 -14.14
C ASP A 94 11.16 -5.40 -12.80
N MET A 95 10.97 -4.62 -11.72
CA MET A 95 11.45 -4.93 -10.37
C MET A 95 10.84 -6.22 -9.79
N LEU A 96 9.74 -6.72 -10.35
CA LEU A 96 9.06 -7.95 -9.89
C LEU A 96 9.91 -9.21 -10.11
N THR A 97 10.81 -9.17 -11.09
CA THR A 97 11.67 -10.31 -11.46
C THR A 97 13.14 -10.11 -11.09
N GLU A 98 13.52 -8.91 -10.65
CA GLU A 98 14.91 -8.57 -10.33
C GLU A 98 15.29 -8.87 -8.88
N GLU A 99 16.58 -9.13 -8.66
CA GLU A 99 17.15 -9.27 -7.33
C GLU A 99 17.59 -7.89 -6.81
N CYS A 100 16.66 -7.15 -6.19
CA CYS A 100 16.88 -5.80 -5.68
C CYS A 100 17.64 -5.76 -4.34
N GLN A 101 18.81 -6.41 -4.26
CA GLN A 101 19.64 -6.52 -3.06
C GLN A 101 18.88 -7.08 -1.84
N GLY A 102 18.05 -8.10 -2.06
CA GLY A 102 17.23 -8.70 -1.02
C GLY A 102 15.99 -7.89 -0.60
N PHE A 103 15.66 -6.82 -1.33
CA PHE A 103 14.37 -6.13 -1.21
C PHE A 103 13.37 -6.72 -2.21
N LYS A 104 12.16 -7.04 -1.77
CA LYS A 104 11.12 -7.64 -2.62
C LYS A 104 10.06 -6.62 -3.03
N VAL A 105 9.83 -6.49 -4.34
CA VAL A 105 8.66 -5.76 -4.86
C VAL A 105 7.54 -6.76 -5.15
N TYR A 106 6.42 -6.61 -4.47
CA TYR A 106 5.22 -7.40 -4.73
C TYR A 106 4.43 -6.83 -5.92
N PRO A 107 3.71 -7.69 -6.67
CA PRO A 107 2.84 -7.26 -7.76
C PRO A 107 1.70 -6.38 -7.24
N THR A 108 1.11 -5.58 -8.12
CA THR A 108 0.09 -4.59 -7.76
C THR A 108 -1.10 -5.21 -7.04
N GLU A 109 -1.51 -6.41 -7.44
CA GLU A 109 -2.63 -7.14 -6.86
C GLU A 109 -2.39 -7.55 -5.40
N ALA A 110 -1.14 -7.56 -4.91
CA ALA A 110 -0.86 -7.91 -3.52
C ALA A 110 -1.37 -6.85 -2.52
N PHE A 111 -1.32 -5.57 -2.89
CA PHE A 111 -1.60 -4.46 -1.97
C PHE A 111 -2.46 -3.34 -2.56
N TYR A 112 -2.54 -3.22 -3.88
CA TYR A 112 -3.20 -2.13 -4.61
C TYR A 112 -4.07 -2.68 -5.75
N ALA A 113 -4.79 -3.77 -5.49
CA ALA A 113 -5.60 -4.47 -6.48
C ALA A 113 -6.56 -3.54 -7.24
N ILE A 114 -7.08 -2.52 -6.56
CA ILE A 114 -7.77 -1.39 -7.17
C ILE A 114 -6.86 -0.15 -7.06
N PRO A 115 -6.35 0.37 -8.19
CA PRO A 115 -5.46 1.52 -8.18
C PRO A 115 -6.21 2.81 -7.85
N TRP A 116 -5.48 3.84 -7.39
CA TRP A 116 -6.09 5.09 -6.94
C TRP A 116 -6.95 5.79 -7.99
N TRP A 117 -6.65 5.68 -9.30
CA TRP A 117 -7.49 6.29 -10.34
C TRP A 117 -8.86 5.61 -10.50
N ASN A 118 -9.04 4.43 -9.90
CA ASN A 118 -10.29 3.66 -9.87
C ASN A 118 -10.86 3.54 -8.43
N TRP A 119 -10.46 4.42 -7.52
CA TRP A 119 -10.86 4.36 -6.10
C TRP A 119 -12.38 4.26 -5.88
N THR A 120 -13.18 4.87 -6.77
CA THR A 120 -14.66 4.88 -6.69
C THR A 120 -15.26 3.48 -6.73
N MET A 121 -14.56 2.50 -7.31
CA MET A 121 -15.03 1.12 -7.38
C MET A 121 -15.33 0.54 -5.99
N TYR A 122 -14.60 0.94 -4.95
CA TYR A 122 -14.85 0.49 -3.58
C TYR A 122 -16.20 0.92 -3.00
N PHE A 123 -16.82 1.94 -3.59
CA PHE A 123 -18.05 2.58 -3.12
C PHE A 123 -19.24 2.33 -4.07
N ASP A 124 -19.01 1.65 -5.19
CA ASP A 124 -20.03 1.33 -6.20
C ASP A 124 -20.47 -0.13 -6.10
N GLU A 125 -21.76 -0.37 -5.88
CA GLU A 125 -22.33 -1.72 -5.84
C GLU A 125 -22.20 -2.47 -7.17
N GLY A 126 -22.18 -1.75 -8.30
CA GLY A 126 -21.98 -2.36 -9.62
C GLY A 126 -20.59 -2.96 -9.81
N SER A 127 -19.63 -2.57 -8.95
CA SER A 127 -18.24 -3.02 -9.00
C SER A 127 -17.93 -4.16 -8.02
N THR A 128 -18.92 -4.65 -7.28
CA THR A 128 -18.72 -5.60 -6.16
C THR A 128 -17.98 -6.87 -6.54
N GLU A 129 -18.48 -7.57 -7.53
CA GLU A 129 -17.94 -8.85 -7.97
C GLU A 129 -16.53 -8.70 -8.53
N ASP A 130 -16.26 -7.59 -9.25
CA ASP A 130 -14.92 -7.31 -9.79
C ASP A 130 -13.92 -7.01 -8.66
N VAL A 131 -14.27 -6.13 -7.72
CA VAL A 131 -13.38 -5.76 -6.61
C VAL A 131 -13.08 -6.96 -5.72
N LEU A 132 -14.09 -7.79 -5.42
CA LEU A 132 -13.89 -9.03 -4.66
C LEU A 132 -13.02 -10.05 -5.41
N SER A 133 -13.18 -10.16 -6.74
CA SER A 133 -12.38 -11.04 -7.57
C SER A 133 -10.91 -10.62 -7.61
N ARG A 134 -10.67 -9.32 -7.88
CA ARG A 134 -9.32 -8.74 -7.97
C ARG A 134 -8.57 -8.74 -6.65
N SER A 135 -9.30 -8.62 -5.53
CA SER A 135 -8.71 -8.59 -4.19
C SER A 135 -8.56 -9.97 -3.55
N ARG A 136 -8.90 -11.05 -4.25
CA ARG A 136 -8.96 -12.42 -3.68
C ARG A 136 -7.62 -12.88 -3.08
N SER A 137 -6.51 -12.46 -3.67
CA SER A 137 -5.15 -12.82 -3.27
C SER A 137 -4.38 -11.64 -2.66
N SER A 138 -5.07 -10.54 -2.34
CA SER A 138 -4.44 -9.36 -1.75
C SER A 138 -4.25 -9.56 -0.24
N TYR A 139 -3.22 -8.92 0.30
CA TYR A 139 -3.04 -8.81 1.75
C TYR A 139 -3.89 -7.71 2.36
N VAL A 140 -4.10 -6.64 1.61
CA VAL A 140 -4.90 -5.49 2.02
C VAL A 140 -5.77 -5.01 0.87
N ILE A 141 -6.85 -4.30 1.20
CA ILE A 141 -7.44 -3.31 0.30
C ILE A 141 -6.99 -1.92 0.73
N HIS A 142 -6.77 -1.01 -0.22
CA HIS A 142 -6.38 0.38 0.03
C HIS A 142 -7.48 1.28 -0.52
N VAL A 143 -8.17 2.03 0.34
CA VAL A 143 -9.37 2.80 -0.07
C VAL A 143 -9.09 4.25 -0.43
N TRP A 144 -7.81 4.66 -0.48
CA TRP A 144 -7.36 5.94 -1.02
C TRP A 144 -8.06 7.15 -0.40
N ASN A 145 -7.97 7.33 0.93
CA ASN A 145 -8.74 8.31 1.71
C ASN A 145 -8.67 9.74 1.17
N LYS A 146 -7.53 10.17 0.60
CA LYS A 146 -7.43 11.48 -0.07
C LYS A 146 -8.53 11.70 -1.13
N HIS A 147 -8.93 10.64 -1.81
CA HIS A 147 -9.98 10.63 -2.81
C HIS A 147 -11.35 10.25 -2.23
N SER A 148 -11.37 9.30 -1.29
CA SER A 148 -12.61 8.68 -0.83
C SER A 148 -13.25 9.31 0.40
N VAL A 149 -12.56 10.20 1.14
CA VAL A 149 -12.99 10.75 2.46
C VAL A 149 -14.43 11.29 2.53
N HIS A 150 -15.00 11.74 1.40
CA HIS A 150 -16.35 12.29 1.35
C HIS A 150 -17.44 11.26 0.98
N ASN A 151 -17.07 10.00 0.77
CA ASN A 151 -17.99 8.94 0.37
C ASN A 151 -18.38 8.14 1.60
N LYS A 152 -19.66 8.24 1.95
CA LYS A 152 -20.29 7.47 3.02
C LYS A 152 -21.09 6.35 2.39
N ILE A 153 -21.05 5.16 3.00
CA ILE A 153 -21.77 4.01 2.49
C ILE A 153 -22.94 3.69 3.43
N PRO A 154 -24.20 3.69 2.97
CA PRO A 154 -25.32 3.25 3.80
C PRO A 154 -25.10 1.82 4.30
N ILE A 155 -25.38 1.54 5.58
CA ILE A 155 -25.12 0.23 6.20
C ILE A 155 -25.84 -0.95 5.50
N GLY A 156 -26.94 -0.68 4.77
CA GLY A 156 -27.66 -1.67 3.96
C GLY A 156 -27.14 -1.89 2.54
N ALA A 157 -26.12 -1.13 2.11
CA ALA A 157 -25.58 -1.22 0.76
C ALA A 157 -24.78 -2.50 0.54
N ARG A 158 -24.47 -2.80 -0.73
CA ARG A 158 -23.63 -3.93 -1.14
C ARG A 158 -22.32 -3.48 -1.78
N ALA A 159 -21.81 -2.30 -1.42
CA ALA A 159 -20.54 -1.78 -1.94
C ALA A 159 -19.34 -2.59 -1.40
N PRO A 160 -18.25 -2.75 -2.17
CA PRO A 160 -17.11 -3.56 -1.77
C PRO A 160 -16.53 -3.20 -0.40
N TYR A 161 -16.29 -1.92 -0.15
CA TYR A 161 -15.62 -1.49 1.09
C TYR A 161 -16.43 -1.88 2.32
N LEU A 162 -17.75 -1.76 2.24
CA LEU A 162 -18.65 -2.19 3.32
C LEU A 162 -18.56 -3.71 3.56
N LEU A 163 -18.54 -4.51 2.51
CA LEU A 163 -18.42 -5.98 2.62
C LEU A 163 -17.06 -6.39 3.22
N PHE A 164 -15.98 -5.70 2.86
CA PHE A 164 -14.67 -5.91 3.49
C PHE A 164 -14.69 -5.49 4.97
N ALA A 165 -15.27 -4.34 5.30
CA ALA A 165 -15.39 -3.86 6.68
C ALA A 165 -16.20 -4.81 7.55
N GLN A 166 -17.35 -5.28 7.07
CA GLN A 166 -18.18 -6.29 7.76
C GLN A 166 -17.39 -7.56 8.10
N LYS A 167 -16.56 -8.02 7.16
CA LYS A 167 -15.82 -9.28 7.32
C LYS A 167 -14.56 -9.14 8.18
N TYR A 168 -13.78 -8.07 7.97
CA TYR A 168 -12.44 -7.94 8.54
C TYR A 168 -12.33 -6.89 9.64
N CYS A 169 -13.34 -6.02 9.80
CA CYS A 169 -13.42 -5.02 10.85
C CYS A 169 -14.80 -5.04 11.56
N PRO A 170 -15.33 -6.21 11.97
CA PRO A 170 -16.72 -6.35 12.43
C PRO A 170 -17.05 -5.42 13.61
N LYS A 171 -16.12 -5.24 14.55
CA LYS A 171 -16.31 -4.35 15.70
C LYS A 171 -16.43 -2.88 15.31
N VAL A 172 -15.77 -2.44 14.24
CA VAL A 172 -15.89 -1.04 13.76
C VAL A 172 -17.21 -0.88 13.04
N PHE A 173 -17.57 -1.87 12.22
CA PHE A 173 -18.84 -1.87 11.49
C PHE A 173 -20.06 -1.90 12.43
N GLU A 174 -20.00 -2.66 13.52
CA GLU A 174 -21.09 -2.76 14.51
C GLU A 174 -21.36 -1.45 15.27
N GLU A 175 -20.41 -0.51 15.28
CA GLU A 175 -20.56 0.81 15.92
C GLU A 175 -21.12 1.88 14.96
N CYS A 176 -21.42 1.51 13.71
CA CYS A 176 -21.98 2.41 12.70
C CYS A 176 -23.51 2.28 12.62
N ASP A 177 -24.23 3.40 12.77
CA ASP A 177 -25.69 3.42 12.73
C ASP A 177 -26.26 3.54 11.30
N GLU A 178 -26.01 4.68 10.65
CA GLU A 178 -26.61 5.01 9.34
C GLU A 178 -25.65 4.78 8.18
N PHE A 179 -24.37 5.12 8.38
CA PHE A 179 -23.34 5.06 7.37
C PHE A 179 -22.04 4.49 7.94
N PHE A 180 -21.33 3.75 7.11
CA PHE A 180 -19.92 3.47 7.26
C PHE A 180 -19.10 4.56 6.57
#